data_AF-A0A1F7A2G2-F1
#
_entry.id   AF-A0A1F7A2G2-F1
#
_cell.length_a   1.000
_cell.length_b   1.000
_cell.length_c   1.000
_cell.angle_alpha   90.00
_cell.angle_beta   90.00
_cell.angle_gamma   90.00
#
_symmetry.space_group_name_H-M   'P 1'
#
loop_
_entity.id
_entity.type
_entity.pdbx_description
1 polymer ?
#
loop_
_entity_poly.entity_id
_entity_poly.type
_entity_poly.pdbx_seq_one_letter_code
_entity_poly.pdbx_strand_id
1 'polypeptide(L)'
;MEKSLFLAKHRVWVLILAWVGMLLASYLYYEYAVQDTFGVCNINATINCKPVTKGSLALFYGVPVAIIGGMGYLFIFLSAWFRKFKWSWGLAIFGMLFCLRLTFLEIFVEKVICPVCVACQIIMLIILVLTYRLAFPERIKLFKKSYPQE
;
A
#
# COMPACT_ATOMS: atom_id res chain seq x y z
N MET A 1 -5.23 16.50 25.86
CA MET A 1 -4.07 16.90 25.02
C MET A 1 -3.24 15.73 24.51
N GLU A 2 -3.04 14.65 25.27
CA GLU A 2 -2.23 13.51 24.81
C GLU A 2 -2.78 12.82 23.54
N LYS A 3 -4.12 12.67 23.45
CA LYS A 3 -4.80 12.11 22.27
C LYS A 3 -4.58 12.93 20.99
N SER A 4 -4.57 14.27 21.06
CA SER A 4 -4.40 15.11 19.87
C SER A 4 -2.98 15.03 19.32
N LEU A 5 -1.98 14.89 20.21
CA LEU A 5 -0.59 14.68 19.81
C LEU A 5 -0.39 13.30 19.15
N PHE A 6 -1.01 12.26 19.73
CA PHE A 6 -0.95 10.89 19.21
C PHE A 6 -1.60 10.77 17.82
N LEU A 7 -2.80 11.34 17.65
CA LEU A 7 -3.50 11.37 16.35
C LEU A 7 -2.74 12.19 15.30
N ALA A 8 -2.13 13.31 15.69
CA ALA A 8 -1.31 14.12 14.79
C ALA A 8 -0.05 13.36 14.33
N LYS A 9 0.64 12.69 15.26
CA LYS A 9 1.83 11.89 14.95
C LYS A 9 1.51 10.75 13.98
N HIS A 10 0.48 9.95 14.26
CA HIS A 10 0.08 8.84 13.37
C HIS A 10 -0.37 9.30 11.98
N ARG A 11 -1.02 10.47 11.89
CA ARG A 11 -1.38 11.06 10.61
C ARG A 11 -0.17 11.42 9.77
N VAL A 12 0.87 11.99 10.39
CA VAL A 12 2.14 12.30 9.70
C VAL A 12 2.78 11.02 9.15
N TRP A 13 2.79 9.93 9.93
CA TRP A 13 3.28 8.63 9.46
C TRP A 13 2.51 8.13 8.23
N VAL A 14 1.18 8.21 8.24
CA VAL A 14 0.36 7.81 7.07
C VAL A 14 0.69 8.68 5.85
N LEU A 15 0.89 9.99 6.02
CA LEU A 15 1.25 10.89 4.92
C LEU A 15 2.63 10.56 4.34
N ILE A 16 3.62 10.28 5.20
CA ILE A 16 4.98 9.88 4.78
C ILE A 16 4.91 8.55 4.01
N LEU A 17 4.21 7.56 4.56
CA LEU A 17 4.05 6.24 3.93
C LEU A 17 3.33 6.33 2.59
N ALA A 18 2.28 7.15 2.49
CA ALA A 18 1.59 7.40 1.23
C ALA A 18 2.49 8.09 0.20
N TRP A 19 3.35 9.01 0.65
CA TRP A 19 4.38 9.63 -0.21
C TRP A 19 5.37 8.62 -0.75
N VAL A 20 5.90 7.74 0.11
CA VAL A 20 6.80 6.66 -0.32
C VAL A 20 6.08 5.72 -1.31
N GLY A 21 4.83 5.38 -1.04
CA GLY A 21 4.00 4.58 -1.94
C GLY A 21 3.79 5.23 -3.31
N MET A 22 3.57 6.55 -3.36
CA MET A 22 3.50 7.30 -4.61
C MET A 22 4.82 7.25 -5.37
N LEU A 23 5.96 7.44 -4.70
CA LEU A 23 7.29 7.34 -5.33
C LEU A 23 7.54 5.96 -5.94
N LEU A 24 7.18 4.89 -5.23
CA LEU A 24 7.28 3.51 -5.75
C LEU A 24 6.36 3.30 -6.96
N ALA A 25 5.14 3.82 -6.93
CA ALA A 25 4.21 3.74 -8.05
C ALA A 25 4.73 4.52 -9.28
N SER A 26 5.29 5.71 -9.07
CA SER A 26 5.93 6.50 -10.12
C SER A 26 7.14 5.78 -10.71
N TYR A 27 7.96 5.13 -9.89
CA TYR A 27 9.07 4.30 -10.35
C TYR A 27 8.58 3.14 -11.24
N LEU A 28 7.55 2.40 -10.81
CA LEU A 28 6.95 1.34 -11.62
C LEU A 28 6.36 1.85 -12.92
N TYR A 29 5.71 3.02 -12.89
CA TYR A 29 5.15 3.63 -14.08
C TYR A 29 6.24 4.07 -15.07
N TYR A 30 7.36 4.60 -14.56
CA TYR A 30 8.51 4.94 -15.38
C TYR A 30 9.11 3.69 -16.04
N GLU A 31 9.31 2.60 -15.28
CA GLU A 31 9.77 1.31 -15.82
C GLU A 31 8.80 0.72 -16.86
N TYR A 32 7.48 0.88 -16.64
CA TYR A 32 6.43 0.51 -17.59
C TYR A 32 6.52 1.33 -18.89
N ALA A 33 6.75 2.65 -18.78
CA ALA A 33 6.74 3.57 -19.91
C ALA A 33 8.02 3.53 -20.76
N VAL A 34 9.19 3.50 -20.10
CA VAL A 34 10.49 3.54 -20.78
C VAL A 34 10.84 2.17 -21.36
N GLN A 35 10.32 1.09 -20.78
CA GLN A 35 10.56 -0.28 -21.22
C GLN A 35 12.05 -0.67 -21.33
N ASP A 36 13.04 0.11 -20.90
CA ASP A 36 14.44 -0.15 -21.28
C ASP A 36 15.46 0.17 -20.19
N THR A 37 15.11 -0.10 -18.94
CA THR A 37 16.08 -0.03 -17.85
C THR A 37 16.31 -1.41 -17.28
N PHE A 38 17.60 -1.75 -17.17
CA PHE A 38 18.14 -2.76 -16.26
C PHE A 38 17.67 -2.41 -14.85
N GLY A 39 16.41 -2.71 -14.55
CA GLY A 39 15.72 -2.15 -13.40
C GLY A 39 16.45 -2.56 -12.14
N VAL A 40 16.55 -1.63 -11.20
CA VAL A 40 17.12 -1.86 -9.85
C VAL A 40 16.43 -3.05 -9.15
N CYS A 41 15.25 -3.42 -9.63
CA CYS A 41 14.42 -4.54 -9.18
C CYS A 41 14.66 -5.89 -9.92
N ASN A 42 15.43 -5.94 -11.00
CA ASN A 42 15.70 -7.18 -11.77
C ASN A 42 17.05 -7.78 -11.32
N ILE A 43 17.03 -8.41 -10.14
CA ILE A 43 18.24 -8.91 -9.46
C ILE A 43 18.53 -10.36 -9.88
N ASN A 44 17.50 -11.20 -9.98
CA ASN A 44 17.68 -12.62 -10.25
C ASN A 44 16.43 -13.21 -10.93
N ALA A 45 16.51 -14.37 -11.59
CA ALA A 45 15.38 -14.97 -12.33
C ALA A 45 14.08 -15.10 -11.49
N THR A 46 14.21 -15.32 -10.18
CA THR A 46 13.12 -15.40 -9.20
C THR A 46 12.75 -14.07 -8.52
N ILE A 47 13.59 -13.03 -8.58
CA ILE A 47 13.35 -11.72 -7.94
C ILE A 47 13.38 -10.64 -9.02
N ASN A 48 12.23 -10.38 -9.64
CA ASN A 48 12.08 -9.46 -10.77
C ASN A 48 10.75 -8.70 -10.74
N CYS A 49 10.80 -7.44 -11.17
CA CYS A 49 9.61 -6.61 -11.44
C CYS A 49 9.00 -6.82 -12.84
N LYS A 50 9.62 -7.61 -13.72
CA LYS A 50 9.23 -7.74 -15.14
C LYS A 50 7.76 -8.12 -15.37
N PRO A 51 7.14 -9.06 -14.63
CA PRO A 51 5.76 -9.44 -14.91
C PRO A 51 4.75 -8.32 -14.71
N VAL A 52 5.00 -7.44 -13.75
CA VAL A 52 4.13 -6.31 -13.38
C VAL A 52 4.44 -5.03 -14.15
N THR A 53 5.54 -4.97 -14.90
CA THR A 53 5.85 -3.82 -15.78
C THR A 53 5.68 -4.16 -17.26
N LYS A 54 6.05 -5.36 -17.71
CA LYS A 54 5.94 -5.76 -19.13
C LYS A 54 5.20 -7.07 -19.35
N GLY A 55 4.99 -7.86 -18.31
CA GLY A 55 4.37 -9.18 -18.44
C GLY A 55 2.84 -9.12 -18.40
N SER A 56 2.24 -10.30 -18.22
CA SER A 56 0.79 -10.46 -18.19
C SER A 56 0.11 -9.74 -17.02
N LEU A 57 0.87 -9.34 -15.99
CA LEU A 57 0.37 -8.68 -14.80
C LEU A 57 0.52 -7.15 -14.86
N ALA A 58 1.08 -6.61 -15.95
CA ALA A 58 1.28 -5.17 -16.10
C ALA A 58 -0.03 -4.40 -16.27
N LEU A 59 -1.01 -5.04 -16.92
CA LEU A 59 -2.30 -4.45 -17.27
C LEU A 59 -3.41 -5.14 -16.50
N PHE A 60 -4.21 -4.35 -15.79
CA PHE A 60 -5.43 -4.79 -15.16
C PHE A 60 -6.63 -4.18 -15.89
N TYR A 61 -7.40 -5.00 -16.61
CA TYR A 61 -8.49 -4.53 -17.49
C TYR A 61 -8.06 -3.43 -18.49
N GLY A 62 -6.82 -3.50 -18.99
CA GLY A 62 -6.27 -2.49 -19.90
C GLY A 62 -5.67 -1.25 -19.22
N VAL A 63 -5.71 -1.17 -17.88
CA VAL A 63 -5.10 -0.07 -17.12
C VAL A 63 -3.80 -0.56 -16.45
N PRO A 64 -2.68 0.17 -16.57
CA PRO A 64 -1.45 -0.18 -15.88
C PRO A 64 -1.64 -0.28 -14.36
N VAL A 65 -1.19 -1.39 -13.78
CA VAL A 65 -1.27 -1.64 -12.33
C VAL A 65 -0.58 -0.55 -11.52
N ALA A 66 0.50 0.02 -12.05
CA ALA A 66 1.23 1.14 -11.45
C ALA A 66 0.34 2.38 -11.24
N ILE A 67 -0.56 2.68 -12.18
CA ILE A 67 -1.49 3.80 -12.08
C ILE A 67 -2.53 3.52 -10.99
N ILE A 68 -3.08 2.30 -10.96
CA ILE A 68 -4.07 1.88 -9.95
C ILE A 68 -3.48 2.03 -8.54
N GLY A 69 -2.26 1.53 -8.34
CA GLY A 69 -1.55 1.67 -7.07
C GLY A 69 -1.28 3.13 -6.71
N GLY A 70 -0.79 3.92 -7.67
CA GLY A 70 -0.54 5.35 -7.48
C GLY A 70 -1.80 6.13 -7.09
N MET A 71 -2.93 5.87 -7.76
CA MET A 71 -4.22 6.47 -7.42
C MET A 71 -4.66 6.07 -6.01
N GLY A 72 -4.45 4.81 -5.61
CA GLY A 72 -4.74 4.34 -4.25
C GLY A 72 -3.99 5.14 -3.18
N TYR A 73 -2.67 5.32 -3.35
CA TYR A 73 -1.87 6.12 -2.43
C TYR A 73 -2.25 7.60 -2.42
N LEU A 74 -2.59 8.17 -3.59
CA LEU A 74 -3.06 9.55 -3.70
C LEU A 74 -4.38 9.76 -2.93
N PHE A 75 -5.34 8.84 -3.06
CA PHE A 75 -6.61 8.93 -2.32
C PHE A 75 -6.41 8.75 -0.81
N ILE A 76 -5.49 7.88 -0.39
CA ILE A 76 -5.12 7.72 1.03
C ILE A 76 -4.52 9.03 1.55
N PHE A 77 -3.62 9.64 0.80
CA PHE A 77 -3.00 10.93 1.13
C PHE A 77 -4.05 12.04 1.26
N LEU A 78 -4.95 12.20 0.27
CA LEU A 78 -6.05 13.16 0.32
C LEU A 78 -6.99 12.90 1.50
N SER A 79 -7.36 11.65 1.73
CA SER A 79 -8.28 11.29 2.82
C SER A 79 -7.67 11.57 4.20
N ALA A 80 -6.36 11.34 4.35
CA ALA A 80 -5.61 11.75 5.53
C ALA A 80 -5.55 13.29 5.64
N TRP A 81 -5.43 14.02 4.53
CA TRP A 81 -5.46 15.48 4.48
C TRP A 81 -6.82 16.07 4.90
N PHE A 82 -7.92 15.51 4.43
CA PHE A 82 -9.29 15.94 4.79
C PHE A 82 -9.79 15.37 6.13
N ARG A 83 -8.95 14.63 6.87
CA ARG A 83 -9.28 13.98 8.16
C ARG A 83 -10.46 12.99 8.05
N LYS A 84 -10.67 12.40 6.86
CA LYS A 84 -11.74 11.42 6.58
C LYS A 84 -11.25 9.99 6.77
N PHE A 85 -10.85 9.63 7.99
CA PHE A 85 -10.17 8.35 8.27
C PHE A 85 -11.00 7.08 7.93
N LYS A 86 -12.34 7.15 7.96
CA LYS A 86 -13.21 6.04 7.54
C LYS A 86 -13.03 5.69 6.07
N TRP A 87 -12.84 6.70 5.22
CA TRP A 87 -12.59 6.49 3.78
C TRP A 87 -11.19 5.92 3.55
N SER A 88 -10.17 6.47 4.23
CA SER A 88 -8.80 5.92 4.18
C SER A 88 -8.76 4.43 4.54
N TRP A 89 -9.54 4.00 5.53
CA TRP A 89 -9.60 2.60 5.95
C TRP A 89 -10.21 1.69 4.87
N GLY A 90 -11.32 2.10 4.24
CA GLY A 90 -11.91 1.36 3.13
C GLY A 90 -10.97 1.25 1.92
N LEU A 91 -10.29 2.35 1.57
CA LEU A 91 -9.26 2.37 0.52
C LEU A 91 -8.08 1.47 0.86
N ALA A 92 -7.63 1.47 2.11
CA ALA A 92 -6.52 0.62 2.55
C ALA A 92 -6.87 -0.86 2.46
N ILE A 93 -8.11 -1.25 2.80
CA ILE A 93 -8.58 -2.65 2.64
C ILE A 93 -8.58 -3.04 1.18
N PHE A 94 -9.15 -2.19 0.32
CA PHE A 94 -9.21 -2.45 -1.11
C PHE A 94 -7.80 -2.61 -1.70
N GLY A 95 -6.89 -1.71 -1.38
CA GLY A 95 -5.51 -1.81 -1.85
C GLY A 95 -4.77 -3.03 -1.28
N MET A 96 -5.00 -3.41 -0.02
CA MET A 96 -4.45 -4.63 0.57
C MET A 96 -4.93 -5.90 -0.16
N LEU A 97 -6.22 -5.98 -0.48
CA LEU A 97 -6.79 -7.10 -1.27
C LEU A 97 -6.20 -7.14 -2.67
N PHE A 98 -6.05 -5.98 -3.31
CA PHE A 98 -5.47 -5.87 -4.65
C PHE A 98 -4.00 -6.33 -4.66
N CYS A 99 -3.18 -5.86 -3.73
CA CYS A 99 -1.78 -6.26 -3.63
C CYS A 99 -1.62 -7.75 -3.25
N LEU A 100 -2.49 -8.29 -2.39
CA LEU A 100 -2.49 -9.71 -2.06
C LEU A 100 -2.85 -10.58 -3.27
N ARG A 101 -3.81 -10.14 -4.08
CA ARG A 101 -4.12 -10.78 -5.36
C ARG A 101 -2.91 -10.78 -6.30
N LEU A 102 -2.24 -9.64 -6.48
CA LEU A 102 -1.06 -9.58 -7.35
C LEU A 102 0.05 -10.50 -6.86
N THR A 103 0.34 -10.48 -5.56
CA THR A 103 1.33 -11.38 -4.95
C THR A 103 0.99 -12.85 -5.19
N PHE A 104 -0.30 -13.21 -5.11
CA PHE A 104 -0.75 -14.55 -5.45
C PHE A 104 -0.48 -14.90 -6.92
N LEU A 105 -0.79 -14.01 -7.86
CA LEU A 105 -0.52 -14.25 -9.28
C LEU A 105 1.00 -14.32 -9.57
N GLU A 106 1.80 -13.46 -8.94
CA GLU A 106 3.27 -13.47 -9.06
C GLU A 106 3.88 -14.81 -8.64
N ILE A 107 3.43 -15.38 -7.51
CA ILE A 107 3.97 -16.63 -6.97
C ILE A 107 3.44 -17.85 -7.73
N PHE A 108 2.13 -17.91 -8.02
CA PHE A 108 1.52 -19.11 -8.60
C PHE A 108 1.61 -19.18 -10.12
N VAL A 109 1.56 -18.05 -10.83
CA VAL A 109 1.56 -18.01 -12.30
C VAL A 109 2.99 -17.83 -12.82
N GLU A 110 3.65 -16.78 -12.36
CA GLU A 110 4.97 -16.37 -12.89
C GLU A 110 6.14 -17.00 -12.10
N LYS A 111 5.88 -17.49 -10.87
CA LYS A 111 6.87 -18.05 -9.93
C LYS A 111 8.03 -17.10 -9.63
N VAL A 112 7.73 -15.81 -9.56
CA VAL A 112 8.69 -14.77 -9.19
C VAL A 112 8.16 -13.92 -8.05
N ILE A 113 9.06 -13.19 -7.40
CA ILE A 113 8.73 -12.22 -6.37
C ILE A 113 9.15 -10.83 -6.83
N CYS A 114 8.21 -9.89 -6.80
CA CYS A 114 8.51 -8.50 -7.06
C CYS A 114 8.79 -7.78 -5.73
N PRO A 115 10.05 -7.36 -5.45
CA PRO A 115 10.37 -6.70 -4.18
C PRO A 115 9.64 -5.36 -4.03
N VAL A 116 9.29 -4.68 -5.13
CA VAL A 116 8.49 -3.45 -5.06
C VAL A 116 7.03 -3.74 -4.70
N CYS A 117 6.43 -4.80 -5.24
CA CYS A 117 5.09 -5.22 -4.85
C CYS A 117 5.03 -5.64 -3.38
N VAL A 118 6.05 -6.36 -2.89
CA VAL A 118 6.18 -6.71 -1.46
C VAL A 118 6.35 -5.46 -0.60
N ALA A 119 7.17 -4.50 -1.01
CA ALA A 119 7.31 -3.23 -0.30
C ALA A 119 5.97 -2.47 -0.23
N CYS A 120 5.24 -2.39 -1.34
CA CYS A 120 3.90 -1.82 -1.39
C CYS A 120 2.92 -2.56 -0.45
N GLN A 121 2.96 -3.90 -0.42
CA GLN A 121 2.14 -4.71 0.48
C GLN A 121 2.40 -4.36 1.96
N ILE A 122 3.67 -4.21 2.34
CA ILE A 122 4.07 -3.83 3.70
C ILE A 122 3.58 -2.41 4.03
N ILE A 123 3.79 -1.45 3.13
CA ILE A 123 3.34 -0.06 3.30
C ILE A 123 1.81 -0.01 3.48
N MET A 124 1.06 -0.72 2.64
CA MET A 124 -0.40 -0.78 2.70
C MET A 124 -0.89 -1.41 4.00
N LEU A 125 -0.24 -2.47 4.47
CA LEU A 125 -0.56 -3.10 5.76
C LEU A 125 -0.35 -2.13 6.92
N ILE A 126 0.76 -1.39 6.93
CA ILE A 126 1.04 -0.39 7.97
C ILE A 126 -0.01 0.73 7.92
N ILE A 127 -0.35 1.25 6.73
CA ILE A 127 -1.39 2.26 6.56
C ILE A 127 -2.74 1.73 7.05
N LEU A 128 -3.10 0.49 6.74
CA LEU A 128 -4.35 -0.14 7.17
C LEU A 128 -4.43 -0.22 8.70
N VAL A 129 -3.37 -0.63 9.38
CA VAL A 129 -3.31 -0.68 10.84
C VAL A 129 -3.41 0.72 11.44
N LEU A 130 -2.68 1.69 10.91
CA LEU A 130 -2.70 3.08 11.37
C LEU A 130 -4.09 3.71 11.19
N THR A 131 -4.68 3.58 10.01
CA THR A 131 -6.00 4.13 9.70
C THR A 131 -7.10 3.45 10.50
N TYR A 132 -6.99 2.15 10.79
CA TYR A 132 -7.91 1.44 11.69
C TYR A 132 -7.88 2.03 13.11
N ARG A 133 -6.67 2.25 13.67
CA ARG A 133 -6.50 2.87 15.00
C ARG A 133 -7.08 4.30 15.05
N LEU A 134 -6.95 5.05 13.95
CA LEU A 134 -7.47 6.42 13.82
C LEU A 134 -9.00 6.46 13.60
N ALA A 135 -9.56 5.51 12.83
CA ALA A 135 -10.97 5.45 12.49
C ALA A 135 -11.86 4.86 13.61
N PHE A 136 -11.31 3.95 14.42
CA PHE A 136 -12.02 3.29 15.53
C PHE A 136 -11.34 3.50 16.90
N PRO A 137 -11.24 4.75 17.41
CA PRO A 137 -10.63 5.03 18.71
C PRO A 137 -11.42 4.46 19.90
N GLU A 138 -12.73 4.24 19.75
CA GLU A 138 -13.65 3.76 20.81
C GLU A 138 -13.56 2.24 21.05
N ARG A 139 -13.30 1.42 20.01
CA ARG A 139 -13.19 -0.04 20.14
C ARG A 139 -11.96 -0.48 20.93
N ILE A 140 -10.89 0.32 20.90
CA ILE A 140 -9.67 0.07 21.68
C ILE A 140 -9.90 0.29 23.18
N LYS A 141 -10.74 1.27 23.54
CA LYS A 141 -11.13 1.47 24.95
C LYS A 141 -12.03 0.36 25.47
N LEU A 142 -12.95 -0.15 24.64
CA LEU A 142 -13.78 -1.29 25.01
C LEU A 142 -12.96 -2.58 25.14
N PHE A 143 -12.00 -2.83 24.24
CA PHE A 143 -11.10 -3.98 24.36
C PHE A 143 -10.18 -3.86 25.59
N LYS A 144 -9.69 -2.66 25.90
CA LYS A 144 -8.92 -2.42 27.14
C LYS A 144 -9.78 -2.54 28.40
N LYS A 145 -11.08 -2.24 28.35
CA LYS A 145 -12.02 -2.44 29.45
C LYS A 145 -12.39 -3.92 29.64
N SER A 146 -12.39 -4.71 28.57
CA SER A 146 -12.70 -6.15 28.58
C SER A 146 -11.51 -7.06 28.91
N TYR A 147 -10.29 -6.52 29.06
CA TYR A 147 -9.18 -7.29 29.62
C TYR A 147 -9.16 -7.04 31.13
N PRO A 148 -9.54 -8.03 31.98
CA PRO A 148 -9.29 -7.91 33.41
C PRO A 148 -7.78 -7.80 33.61
N GLN A 149 -7.35 -6.72 34.25
CA GLN A 149 -6.00 -6.63 34.78
C GLN A 149 -5.97 -7.52 36.02
N GLU A 150 -5.43 -8.73 35.86
CA GLU A 150 -4.91 -9.51 36.98
C GLU A 150 -3.42 -9.21 37.15
#